data_AF-A0A3C0GBU4-F1
#
_entry.id   AF-A0A3C0GBU4-F1
#
_cell.length_a   1.000
_cell.length_b   1.000
_cell.length_c   1.000
_cell.angle_alpha   90.00
_cell.angle_beta   90.00
_cell.angle_gamma   90.00
#
_symmetry.space_group_name_H-M   'P 1'
#
loop_
_entity.id
_entity.type
_entity.pdbx_description
1 polymer ?
#
loop_
_entity_poly.entity_id
_entity_poly.type
_entity_poly.pdbx_seq_one_letter_code
_entity_poly.pdbx_strand_id
1 'polypeptide(L)'
;ESLFPEIDKIQMDELPKLIGKDSLKIVVATYDALNNRAKFFKSFSSNSEGDDSVRLTQAINASSNAPVQYFDFPARFKSKGSDIFYELWDGALGGFNNPILAGIIEAYKLGVDLNTIRVVSLGTSNSLMSADSKRDFWNWKQIALQFRRKKFHFSKWKPQFNFFKETVLHQAKTILYQPPDTANYIAMMFLKAATGNKPNEQIIRLSPLIHYDSHSSEEIIPLIQQLYKMDMDLTTDEEIDKLIK
;
A
#
# COMPACT_ATOMS: atom_id res chain seq x y z
N GLU A 1 -5.24 -20.10 7.47
CA GLU A 1 -5.75 -21.16 8.38
C GLU A 1 -4.67 -21.79 9.27
N SER A 2 -3.58 -22.36 8.75
CA SER A 2 -2.56 -23.02 9.60
C SER A 2 -1.73 -22.07 10.48
N LEU A 3 -1.43 -20.86 10.00
CA LEU A 3 -0.60 -19.88 10.71
C LEU A 3 -1.33 -19.15 11.85
N PHE A 4 -2.66 -19.00 11.74
CA PHE A 4 -3.47 -18.22 12.69
C PHE A 4 -4.80 -18.94 13.02
N PRO A 5 -4.76 -20.13 13.63
CA PRO A 5 -5.93 -21.00 13.74
C PRO A 5 -7.07 -20.42 14.59
N GLU A 6 -6.74 -19.57 15.57
CA GLU A 6 -7.74 -18.93 16.43
C GLU A 6 -8.30 -17.66 15.77
N ILE A 7 -7.43 -16.77 15.28
CA ILE A 7 -7.83 -15.51 14.62
C ILE A 7 -8.60 -15.75 13.32
N ASP A 8 -8.29 -16.81 12.59
CA ASP A 8 -8.96 -17.11 11.31
C ASP A 8 -10.47 -17.39 11.47
N LYS A 9 -10.93 -17.80 12.66
CA LYS A 9 -12.34 -18.09 12.91
C LYS A 9 -13.16 -16.81 13.19
N ILE A 10 -12.50 -15.70 13.46
CA ILE A 10 -13.10 -14.51 14.07
C ILE A 10 -13.63 -13.57 12.99
N GLN A 11 -14.90 -13.18 13.13
CA GLN A 11 -15.49 -12.17 12.26
C GLN A 11 -14.93 -10.79 12.59
N MET A 12 -14.86 -9.91 11.59
CA MET A 12 -14.30 -8.56 11.78
C MET A 12 -15.03 -7.76 12.87
N ASP A 13 -16.35 -7.92 13.00
CA ASP A 13 -17.19 -7.24 13.99
C ASP A 13 -17.02 -7.78 15.41
N GLU A 14 -16.57 -9.02 15.57
CA GLU A 14 -16.29 -9.65 16.86
C GLU A 14 -14.91 -9.24 17.43
N LEU A 15 -13.96 -8.88 16.56
CA LEU A 15 -12.57 -8.60 16.94
C LEU A 15 -12.43 -7.48 18.00
N PRO A 16 -13.09 -6.31 17.89
CA PRO A 16 -12.98 -5.25 18.90
C PRO A 16 -13.31 -5.75 20.31
N LYS A 17 -14.36 -6.57 20.44
CA LYS A 17 -14.78 -7.13 21.72
C LYS A 17 -13.77 -8.15 22.25
N LEU A 18 -13.26 -9.01 21.37
CA LEU A 18 -12.27 -10.02 21.73
C LEU A 18 -11.00 -9.41 22.34
N ILE A 19 -10.51 -8.29 21.80
CA ILE A 19 -9.29 -7.63 22.28
C ILE A 19 -9.55 -6.62 23.42
N GLY A 20 -10.78 -6.56 23.95
CA GLY A 20 -11.17 -5.64 25.02
C GLY A 20 -11.18 -4.17 24.60
N LYS A 21 -11.47 -3.88 23.33
CA LYS A 21 -11.53 -2.54 22.73
C LYS A 21 -12.85 -2.34 21.97
N ASP A 22 -13.97 -2.47 22.65
CA ASP A 22 -15.32 -2.40 22.05
C ASP A 22 -15.59 -1.14 21.21
N SER A 23 -14.94 -0.02 21.55
CA SER A 23 -15.05 1.24 20.81
C SER A 23 -14.25 1.27 19.51
N LEU A 24 -13.33 0.32 19.30
CA LEU A 24 -12.49 0.24 18.10
C LEU A 24 -13.35 -0.02 16.86
N LYS A 25 -13.11 0.78 15.83
CA LYS A 25 -13.71 0.66 14.51
C LYS A 25 -12.60 0.41 13.50
N ILE A 26 -12.77 -0.64 12.71
CA ILE A 26 -11.77 -1.11 11.74
C ILE A 26 -12.40 -1.05 10.37
N VAL A 27 -11.65 -0.55 9.40
CA VAL A 27 -12.02 -0.49 7.99
C VAL A 27 -10.85 -1.04 7.20
N VAL A 28 -11.10 -2.04 6.35
CA VAL A 28 -10.12 -2.66 5.47
C VAL A 28 -10.51 -2.37 4.03
N ALA A 29 -9.60 -1.78 3.26
CA ALA A 29 -9.82 -1.38 1.88
C ALA A 29 -9.44 -2.50 0.92
N THR A 30 -10.32 -2.79 -0.03
CA THR A 30 -10.12 -3.81 -1.07
C THR A 30 -10.66 -3.30 -2.39
N TYR A 31 -10.35 -3.99 -3.48
CA TYR A 31 -10.89 -3.71 -4.80
C TYR A 31 -11.65 -4.94 -5.31
N ASP A 32 -12.95 -4.75 -5.58
CA ASP A 32 -13.82 -5.77 -6.15
C ASP A 32 -13.60 -5.84 -7.66
N ALA A 33 -12.91 -6.90 -8.09
CA ALA A 33 -12.50 -7.09 -9.48
C ALA A 33 -13.69 -7.39 -10.40
N LEU A 34 -14.71 -8.09 -9.91
CA LEU A 34 -15.90 -8.42 -10.70
C LEU A 34 -16.75 -7.17 -10.97
N ASN A 35 -16.87 -6.30 -9.97
CA ASN A 35 -17.72 -5.11 -10.04
C ASN A 35 -16.96 -3.82 -10.36
N ASN A 36 -15.63 -3.90 -10.56
CA ASN A 36 -14.75 -2.77 -10.88
C ASN A 36 -14.95 -1.57 -9.92
N ARG A 37 -14.87 -1.82 -8.61
CA ARG A 37 -15.11 -0.79 -7.58
C ARG A 37 -14.30 -1.04 -6.32
N ALA A 38 -14.02 0.03 -5.58
CA ALA A 38 -13.53 -0.09 -4.21
C ALA A 38 -14.60 -0.73 -3.30
N LYS A 39 -14.15 -1.57 -2.38
CA LYS A 39 -14.96 -2.26 -1.38
C LYS A 39 -14.29 -2.15 -0.02
N PHE A 40 -15.07 -1.83 1.01
CA PHE A 40 -14.60 -1.71 2.38
C PHE A 40 -15.25 -2.78 3.25
N PHE A 41 -14.44 -3.59 3.92
CA PHE A 41 -14.92 -4.43 5.02
C PHE A 41 -14.75 -3.70 6.34
N LYS A 42 -15.75 -3.82 7.22
CA LYS A 42 -15.86 -2.99 8.41
C LYS A 42 -16.13 -3.87 9.62
N SER A 43 -15.55 -3.53 10.76
CA SER A 43 -15.89 -4.16 12.05
C SER A 43 -17.18 -3.63 12.67
N PHE A 44 -17.94 -2.83 11.92
CA PHE A 44 -19.16 -2.18 12.37
C PHE A 44 -20.18 -2.18 11.25
N SER A 45 -21.44 -2.34 11.62
CA SER A 45 -22.55 -2.36 10.68
C SER A 45 -22.74 -0.99 10.04
N SER A 46 -22.89 -0.96 8.70
CA SER A 46 -23.66 0.08 8.02
C SER A 46 -25.02 -0.42 7.50
N ASN A 47 -25.20 -1.75 7.40
CA ASN A 47 -26.43 -2.40 6.94
C ASN A 47 -26.86 -3.45 7.96
N SER A 48 -28.16 -3.51 8.24
CA SER A 48 -28.81 -4.41 9.20
C SER A 48 -28.79 -5.89 8.78
N GLU A 49 -28.43 -6.21 7.54
CA GLU A 49 -28.64 -7.56 6.96
C GLU A 49 -27.38 -8.45 6.95
N GLY A 50 -26.22 -7.98 7.40
CA GLY A 50 -25.04 -8.84 7.58
C GLY A 50 -24.39 -9.37 6.28
N ASP A 51 -24.88 -8.96 5.10
CA ASP A 51 -24.41 -9.42 3.78
C ASP A 51 -22.92 -9.19 3.49
N ASP A 52 -22.26 -8.31 4.24
CA ASP A 52 -20.84 -7.99 4.12
C ASP A 52 -19.99 -8.53 5.30
N SER A 53 -20.53 -9.46 6.10
CA SER A 53 -19.83 -10.05 7.25
C SER A 53 -18.76 -11.04 6.80
N VAL A 54 -17.50 -10.74 7.13
CA VAL A 54 -16.33 -11.53 6.73
C VAL A 54 -15.38 -11.74 7.90
N ARG A 55 -14.55 -12.79 7.81
CA ARG A 55 -13.45 -13.01 8.76
C ARG A 55 -12.38 -11.95 8.60
N LEU A 56 -11.66 -11.65 9.68
CA LEU A 56 -10.52 -10.73 9.63
C LEU A 56 -9.48 -11.20 8.59
N THR A 57 -9.13 -12.48 8.62
CA THR A 57 -8.13 -13.06 7.71
C THR A 57 -8.55 -12.95 6.24
N GLN A 58 -9.85 -13.10 5.94
CA GLN A 58 -10.38 -12.92 4.59
C GLN A 58 -10.23 -11.48 4.11
N ALA A 59 -10.60 -10.50 4.94
CA ALA A 59 -10.48 -9.09 4.60
C ALA A 59 -9.01 -8.67 4.41
N ILE A 60 -8.12 -9.12 5.29
CA ILE A 60 -6.68 -8.84 5.16
C ILE A 60 -6.10 -9.47 3.90
N ASN A 61 -6.38 -10.75 3.64
CA ASN A 61 -5.93 -11.45 2.43
C ASN A 61 -6.40 -10.73 1.16
N ALA A 62 -7.65 -10.29 1.13
CA ALA A 62 -8.17 -9.49 0.02
C ALA A 62 -7.48 -8.13 -0.13
N SER A 63 -7.12 -7.49 0.97
CA SER A 63 -6.45 -6.18 0.95
C SER A 63 -4.98 -6.25 0.56
N SER A 64 -4.33 -7.41 0.67
CA SER A 64 -2.89 -7.58 0.42
C SER A 64 -2.55 -8.22 -0.93
N ASN A 65 -3.51 -8.78 -1.65
CA ASN A 65 -3.26 -9.48 -2.91
C ASN A 65 -3.06 -8.50 -4.09
N ALA A 66 -1.82 -8.11 -4.35
CA ALA A 66 -1.48 -7.17 -5.40
C ALA A 66 -1.14 -7.86 -6.74
N PRO A 67 -1.96 -7.70 -7.80
CA PRO A 67 -1.83 -8.50 -9.03
C PRO A 67 -0.62 -8.14 -9.92
N VAL A 68 0.01 -6.97 -9.72
CA VAL A 68 1.09 -6.51 -10.62
C VAL A 68 2.47 -6.59 -9.98
N GLN A 69 2.56 -6.52 -8.65
CA GLN A 69 3.82 -6.70 -7.95
C GLN A 69 4.13 -8.17 -7.70
N TYR A 70 3.11 -8.97 -7.36
CA TYR A 70 3.28 -10.38 -6.97
C TYR A 70 2.60 -11.39 -7.91
N PHE A 71 1.89 -10.91 -8.95
CA PHE A 71 1.14 -11.77 -9.88
C PHE A 71 0.12 -12.69 -9.20
N ASP A 72 -0.46 -12.23 -8.09
CA ASP A 72 -1.41 -13.02 -7.33
C ASP A 72 -2.79 -13.07 -7.97
N PHE A 73 -3.41 -14.24 -7.86
CA PHE A 73 -4.84 -14.39 -8.15
C PHE A 73 -5.68 -13.62 -7.13
N PRO A 74 -6.86 -13.10 -7.52
CA PRO A 74 -7.74 -12.43 -6.59
C PRO A 74 -8.10 -13.34 -5.41
N ALA A 75 -8.13 -12.76 -4.22
CA ALA A 75 -8.65 -13.44 -3.04
C ALA A 75 -10.13 -13.74 -3.27
N ARG A 76 -10.49 -15.01 -3.04
CA ARG A 76 -11.74 -15.57 -3.51
C ARG A 76 -12.50 -16.20 -2.34
N PHE A 77 -13.58 -15.56 -1.89
CA PHE A 77 -14.39 -16.07 -0.77
C PHE A 77 -15.84 -15.60 -0.79
N LYS A 78 -16.67 -16.28 0.02
CA LYS A 78 -18.10 -16.01 0.20
C LYS A 78 -18.34 -15.27 1.53
N SER A 79 -19.25 -14.31 1.53
CA SER A 79 -19.66 -13.60 2.74
C SER A 79 -20.47 -14.51 3.67
N LYS A 80 -20.41 -14.28 4.99
CA LYS A 80 -21.14 -15.09 5.97
C LYS A 80 -22.65 -14.82 5.83
N GLY A 81 -23.43 -15.88 5.60
CA GLY A 81 -24.89 -15.79 5.55
C GLY A 81 -25.46 -15.21 4.25
N SER A 82 -24.62 -14.95 3.24
CA SER A 82 -25.04 -14.41 1.94
C SER A 82 -24.54 -15.27 0.79
N ASP A 83 -25.26 -15.31 -0.33
CA ASP A 83 -24.81 -15.97 -1.57
C ASP A 83 -23.80 -15.13 -2.38
N ILE A 84 -23.49 -13.92 -1.89
CA ILE A 84 -22.53 -13.03 -2.52
C ILE A 84 -21.12 -13.62 -2.48
N PHE A 85 -20.50 -13.57 -3.63
CA PHE A 85 -19.18 -14.09 -3.88
C PHE A 85 -18.24 -12.96 -4.30
N TYR A 86 -17.09 -12.84 -3.65
CA TYR A 86 -16.11 -11.81 -3.97
C TYR A 86 -14.88 -12.37 -4.68
N GLU A 87 -14.38 -11.61 -5.64
CA GLU A 87 -13.03 -11.72 -6.17
C GLU A 87 -12.32 -10.38 -5.97
N LEU A 88 -11.36 -10.38 -5.06
CA LEU A 88 -10.79 -9.15 -4.52
C LEU A 88 -9.30 -9.06 -4.76
N TRP A 89 -8.86 -7.86 -5.09
CA TRP A 89 -7.47 -7.48 -5.11
C TRP A 89 -7.19 -6.38 -4.09
N ASP A 90 -5.90 -6.10 -3.93
CA ASP A 90 -5.36 -5.05 -3.09
C ASP A 90 -6.12 -3.71 -3.23
N GLY A 91 -6.42 -3.09 -2.09
CA GLY A 91 -7.14 -1.82 -2.01
C GLY A 91 -6.45 -0.65 -2.73
N ALA A 92 -5.14 -0.76 -3.00
CA ALA A 92 -4.40 0.18 -3.82
C ALA A 92 -5.00 0.36 -5.22
N LEU A 93 -5.52 -0.71 -5.83
CA LEU A 93 -6.20 -0.64 -7.13
C LEU A 93 -7.48 0.19 -7.09
N GLY A 94 -8.13 0.23 -5.93
CA GLY A 94 -9.29 1.09 -5.67
C GLY A 94 -8.92 2.53 -5.36
N GLY A 95 -7.63 2.91 -5.38
CA GLY A 95 -7.13 4.23 -4.98
C GLY A 95 -6.91 4.38 -3.47
N PHE A 96 -6.89 3.27 -2.71
CA PHE A 96 -6.76 3.29 -1.25
C PHE A 96 -5.42 2.75 -0.75
N ASN A 97 -4.35 2.93 -1.54
CA ASN A 97 -2.97 2.59 -1.15
C ASN A 97 -2.53 3.31 0.13
N ASN A 98 -3.12 4.47 0.39
CA ASN A 98 -3.11 5.12 1.69
C ASN A 98 -4.56 5.40 2.10
N PRO A 99 -5.13 4.64 3.06
CA PRO A 99 -6.55 4.71 3.40
C PRO A 99 -6.91 5.89 4.31
N ILE A 100 -6.04 6.89 4.49
CA ILE A 100 -6.27 8.04 5.37
C ILE A 100 -7.62 8.73 5.13
N LEU A 101 -7.98 8.96 3.87
CA LEU A 101 -9.25 9.59 3.51
C LEU A 101 -10.44 8.69 3.85
N ALA A 102 -10.33 7.38 3.60
CA ALA A 102 -11.37 6.42 3.96
C ALA A 102 -11.60 6.43 5.48
N GLY A 103 -10.54 6.45 6.28
CA GLY A 103 -10.63 6.54 7.74
C GLY A 103 -11.33 7.81 8.23
N ILE A 104 -10.96 8.98 7.69
CA ILE A 104 -11.59 10.26 8.04
C ILE A 104 -13.08 10.26 7.67
N ILE A 105 -13.42 9.81 6.46
CA ILE A 105 -14.80 9.80 5.96
C ILE A 105 -15.66 8.84 6.79
N GLU A 106 -15.15 7.66 7.13
CA GLU A 106 -15.89 6.70 7.96
C GLU A 106 -16.08 7.20 9.39
N ALA A 107 -15.08 7.84 9.99
CA ALA A 107 -15.23 8.48 11.29
C ALA A 107 -16.28 9.60 11.27
N TYR A 108 -16.25 10.46 10.24
CA TYR A 108 -17.25 11.51 10.06
C TYR A 108 -18.66 10.95 9.86
N LYS A 109 -18.79 9.87 9.07
CA LYS A 109 -20.07 9.15 8.87
C LYS A 109 -20.63 8.59 10.18
N LEU A 110 -19.76 8.19 11.11
CA LEU A 110 -20.13 7.74 12.46
C LEU A 110 -20.47 8.90 13.43
N GLY A 111 -20.49 10.15 12.94
CA GLY A 111 -20.85 11.33 13.73
C GLY A 111 -19.70 11.95 14.51
N VAL A 112 -18.45 11.56 14.25
CA VAL A 112 -17.29 12.21 14.87
C VAL A 112 -17.11 13.59 14.25
N ASP A 113 -17.05 14.63 15.10
CA ASP A 113 -16.80 16.00 14.67
C ASP A 113 -15.41 16.12 14.03
N LEU A 114 -15.35 16.65 12.80
CA LEU A 114 -14.12 16.88 12.04
C LEU A 114 -13.09 17.70 12.83
N ASN A 115 -13.51 18.61 13.71
CA ASN A 115 -12.61 19.40 14.55
C ASN A 115 -11.86 18.56 15.60
N THR A 116 -12.44 17.43 15.99
CA THR A 116 -11.89 16.53 17.01
C THR A 116 -11.04 15.41 16.41
N ILE A 117 -11.18 15.16 15.10
CA ILE A 117 -10.40 14.12 14.41
C ILE A 117 -8.92 14.47 14.45
N ARG A 118 -8.15 13.54 15.00
CA ARG A 118 -6.68 13.50 14.95
C ARG A 118 -6.26 12.21 14.24
N VAL A 119 -5.34 12.33 13.29
CA VAL A 119 -4.94 11.24 12.41
C VAL A 119 -3.45 11.00 12.52
N VAL A 120 -3.09 9.73 12.69
CA VAL A 120 -1.72 9.25 12.54
C VAL A 120 -1.70 8.37 11.29
N SER A 121 -1.00 8.83 10.26
CA SER A 121 -0.83 8.14 8.98
C SER A 121 0.54 7.49 8.92
N LEU A 122 0.57 6.16 8.90
CA LEU A 122 1.80 5.37 8.84
C LEU A 122 2.01 4.91 7.41
N GLY A 123 3.09 5.37 6.78
CA GLY A 123 3.51 4.94 5.46
C GLY A 123 4.60 3.88 5.54
N THR A 124 4.63 3.00 4.56
CA THR A 124 5.68 1.99 4.37
C THR A 124 6.95 2.54 3.74
N SER A 125 7.09 3.87 3.65
CA SER A 125 8.16 4.57 2.93
C SER A 125 8.15 4.38 1.42
N ASN A 126 9.10 5.03 0.74
CA ASN A 126 9.34 4.89 -0.69
C ASN A 126 10.83 4.58 -0.89
N SER A 127 11.17 3.60 -1.74
CA SER A 127 12.56 3.43 -2.14
C SER A 127 12.95 4.55 -3.10
N LEU A 128 13.97 5.34 -2.76
CA LEU A 128 14.61 6.19 -3.75
C LEU A 128 15.49 5.33 -4.67
N MET A 129 15.42 5.58 -5.98
CA MET A 129 16.38 4.96 -6.89
C MET A 129 17.81 5.34 -6.48
N SER A 130 18.68 4.33 -6.35
CA SER A 130 20.10 4.54 -6.06
C SER A 130 20.78 5.39 -7.15
N ALA A 131 21.90 6.03 -6.81
CA ALA A 131 22.67 6.83 -7.77
C ALA A 131 23.12 6.00 -8.99
N ASP A 132 23.50 4.74 -8.76
CA ASP A 132 23.90 3.82 -9.83
C ASP A 132 22.71 3.42 -10.71
N SER A 133 21.57 3.08 -10.10
CA SER A 133 20.33 2.78 -10.85
C SER A 133 19.87 3.97 -11.70
N LYS A 134 20.01 5.20 -11.19
CA LYS A 134 19.73 6.42 -11.97
C LYS A 134 20.68 6.57 -13.16
N ARG A 135 21.97 6.29 -12.96
CA ARG A 135 22.98 6.34 -14.03
C ARG A 135 22.71 5.29 -15.10
N ASP A 136 22.41 4.05 -14.70
CA ASP A 136 22.07 2.96 -15.61
C ASP A 136 20.79 3.25 -16.41
N PHE A 137 19.74 3.70 -15.73
CA PHE A 137 18.51 4.12 -16.38
C PHE A 137 18.75 5.24 -17.41
N TRP A 138 19.57 6.23 -17.04
CA TRP A 138 19.96 7.31 -17.96
C TRP A 138 20.71 6.79 -19.19
N ASN A 139 21.69 5.89 -18.98
CA ASN A 139 22.43 5.26 -20.07
C ASN A 139 21.50 4.48 -21.00
N TRP A 140 20.58 3.68 -20.45
CA TRP A 140 19.59 2.96 -21.25
C TRP A 140 18.68 3.90 -22.03
N LYS A 141 18.21 4.99 -21.41
CA LYS A 141 17.42 6.04 -22.08
C LYS A 141 18.18 6.66 -23.25
N GLN A 142 19.44 7.03 -23.07
CA GLN A 142 20.26 7.62 -24.13
C GLN A 142 20.44 6.65 -25.30
N ILE A 143 20.75 5.38 -25.01
CA ILE A 143 20.85 4.33 -26.03
C ILE A 143 19.51 4.13 -26.74
N ALA A 144 18.40 4.08 -26.01
CA ALA A 144 17.08 3.89 -26.58
C ALA A 144 16.68 5.05 -27.51
N LEU A 145 17.00 6.29 -27.14
CA LEU A 145 16.75 7.47 -27.98
C LEU A 145 17.60 7.45 -29.26
N GLN A 146 18.92 7.20 -29.13
CA GLN A 146 19.85 7.19 -30.27
C GLN A 146 19.56 6.06 -31.27
N PHE A 147 19.13 4.89 -30.80
CA PHE A 147 18.96 3.69 -31.61
C PHE A 147 17.48 3.32 -31.89
N ARG A 148 16.51 4.17 -31.50
CA ARG A 148 15.05 3.94 -31.67
C ARG A 148 14.64 3.50 -33.08
N ARG A 149 15.31 4.02 -34.12
CA ARG A 149 15.01 3.74 -35.53
C ARG A 149 15.97 2.74 -36.18
N LYS A 150 16.96 2.25 -35.45
CA LYS A 150 18.05 1.41 -35.96
C LYS A 150 17.81 -0.06 -35.59
N LYS A 151 16.84 -0.68 -36.28
CA LYS A 151 16.35 -2.05 -35.99
C LYS A 151 17.42 -3.16 -36.04
N PHE A 152 18.49 -2.96 -36.82
CA PHE A 152 19.54 -3.97 -37.03
C PHE A 152 20.73 -3.90 -36.04
N HIS A 153 20.70 -2.98 -35.06
CA HIS A 153 21.74 -2.93 -34.01
C HIS A 153 21.39 -3.84 -32.83
N PHE A 154 21.51 -5.15 -33.04
CA PHE A 154 21.15 -6.19 -32.06
C PHE A 154 21.88 -6.07 -30.71
N SER A 155 23.12 -5.58 -30.69
CA SER A 155 23.88 -5.34 -29.44
C SER A 155 23.26 -4.25 -28.53
N LYS A 156 22.34 -3.43 -29.07
CA LYS A 156 21.66 -2.36 -28.34
C LYS A 156 20.21 -2.71 -27.98
N TRP A 157 19.75 -3.93 -28.26
CA TRP A 157 18.39 -4.38 -27.90
C TRP A 157 18.22 -4.56 -26.39
N LYS A 158 19.20 -5.14 -25.69
CA LYS A 158 19.08 -5.40 -24.23
C LYS A 158 18.87 -4.09 -23.43
N PRO A 159 19.65 -3.02 -23.63
CA PRO A 159 19.38 -1.71 -23.00
C PRO A 159 18.02 -1.10 -23.38
N GLN A 160 17.59 -1.24 -24.64
CA GLN A 160 16.29 -0.75 -25.10
C GLN A 160 15.12 -1.49 -24.45
N PHE A 161 15.24 -2.81 -24.35
CA PHE A 161 14.26 -3.65 -23.65
C PHE A 161 14.22 -3.32 -22.16
N ASN A 162 15.38 -3.19 -21.50
CA ASN A 162 15.43 -2.80 -20.09
C ASN A 162 14.77 -1.43 -19.85
N PHE A 163 15.08 -0.43 -20.69
CA PHE A 163 14.43 0.89 -20.60
C PHE A 163 12.91 0.80 -20.76
N PHE A 164 12.43 0.04 -21.76
CA PHE A 164 11.00 -0.15 -21.99
C PHE A 164 10.34 -0.87 -20.81
N LYS A 165 10.93 -1.99 -20.36
CA LYS A 165 10.45 -2.78 -19.23
C LYS A 165 10.33 -1.92 -17.97
N GLU A 166 11.39 -1.22 -17.59
CA GLU A 166 11.37 -0.35 -16.40
C GLU A 166 10.34 0.77 -16.56
N THR A 167 10.27 1.41 -17.73
CA THR A 167 9.30 2.50 -17.97
C THR A 167 7.86 2.01 -17.87
N VAL A 168 7.53 0.88 -18.51
CA VAL A 168 6.19 0.29 -18.48
C VAL A 168 5.84 -0.19 -17.08
N LEU A 169 6.75 -0.86 -16.38
CA LEU A 169 6.53 -1.29 -15.00
C LEU A 169 6.34 -0.09 -14.07
N HIS A 170 7.15 0.96 -14.17
CA HIS A 170 6.98 2.17 -13.37
C HIS A 170 5.65 2.89 -13.68
N GLN A 171 5.27 3.02 -14.95
CA GLN A 171 3.99 3.64 -15.30
C GLN A 171 2.80 2.79 -14.87
N ALA A 172 2.84 1.47 -15.08
CA ALA A 172 1.83 0.55 -14.58
C ALA A 172 1.71 0.67 -13.06
N LYS A 173 2.84 0.68 -12.34
CA LYS A 173 2.85 0.93 -10.89
C LYS A 173 2.23 2.30 -10.55
N THR A 174 2.49 3.36 -11.29
CA THR A 174 1.92 4.69 -10.96
C THR A 174 0.42 4.79 -11.26
N ILE A 175 -0.06 4.06 -12.28
CA ILE A 175 -1.48 4.00 -12.63
C ILE A 175 -2.25 3.15 -11.60
N LEU A 176 -1.63 2.05 -11.13
CA LEU A 176 -2.25 1.11 -10.20
C LEU A 176 -2.09 1.54 -8.74
N TYR A 177 -0.99 2.21 -8.40
CA TYR A 177 -0.70 2.75 -7.09
C TYR A 177 -0.73 4.28 -7.17
N GLN A 178 -1.80 4.89 -6.63
CA GLN A 178 -1.79 6.33 -6.36
C GLN A 178 -0.56 6.65 -5.50
N PRO A 179 0.22 7.71 -5.80
CA PRO A 179 1.32 8.12 -4.94
C PRO A 179 0.80 8.30 -3.51
N PRO A 180 1.35 7.60 -2.49
CA PRO A 180 0.86 7.66 -1.11
C PRO A 180 0.80 9.08 -0.53
N ASP A 181 1.62 9.98 -1.10
CA ASP A 181 1.69 11.40 -0.75
C ASP A 181 0.42 12.17 -1.12
N THR A 182 -0.25 11.80 -2.22
CA THR A 182 -1.43 12.51 -2.72
C THR A 182 -2.60 12.38 -1.74
N ALA A 183 -2.85 11.18 -1.19
CA ALA A 183 -3.93 10.96 -0.23
C ALA A 183 -3.73 11.77 1.07
N ASN A 184 -2.49 11.84 1.57
CA ASN A 184 -2.16 12.66 2.74
C ASN A 184 -2.38 14.15 2.46
N TYR A 185 -1.92 14.64 1.31
CA TYR A 185 -2.11 16.04 0.91
C TYR A 185 -3.60 16.39 0.83
N ILE A 186 -4.40 15.56 0.17
CA ILE A 186 -5.86 15.77 0.05
C ILE A 186 -6.50 15.76 1.45
N ALA A 187 -6.15 14.81 2.31
CA ALA A 187 -6.68 14.74 3.68
C ALA A 187 -6.33 16.00 4.50
N MET A 188 -5.09 16.48 4.40
CA MET A 188 -4.64 17.73 5.05
C MET A 188 -5.43 18.93 4.56
N MET A 189 -5.62 19.06 3.25
CA MET A 189 -6.35 20.19 2.68
C MET A 189 -7.84 20.10 2.99
N PHE A 190 -8.42 18.90 2.95
CA PHE A 190 -9.81 18.65 3.32
C PHE A 190 -10.09 19.06 4.76
N LEU A 191 -9.31 18.56 5.73
CA LEU A 191 -9.49 18.92 7.14
C LEU A 191 -9.26 20.41 7.37
N LYS A 192 -8.18 20.99 6.81
CA LYS A 192 -7.92 22.43 6.92
C LYS A 192 -9.08 23.26 6.39
N ALA A 193 -9.65 22.90 5.24
CA ALA A 193 -10.77 23.62 4.64
C ALA A 193 -12.05 23.46 5.46
N ALA A 194 -12.28 22.28 6.06
CA ALA A 194 -13.48 21.99 6.83
C ALA A 194 -13.46 22.56 8.27
N THR A 195 -12.28 22.63 8.90
CA THR A 195 -12.13 22.99 10.32
C THR A 195 -11.45 24.35 10.55
N GLY A 196 -10.69 24.84 9.57
CA GLY A 196 -9.82 26.02 9.73
C GLY A 196 -8.55 25.75 10.55
N ASN A 197 -8.39 24.56 11.13
CA ASN A 197 -7.21 24.20 11.92
C ASN A 197 -5.96 24.06 11.05
N LYS A 198 -4.78 24.21 11.66
CA LYS A 198 -3.54 23.98 10.92
C LYS A 198 -3.37 22.47 10.66
N PRO A 199 -2.89 22.07 9.48
CA PRO A 199 -2.77 20.64 9.15
C PRO A 199 -1.94 19.82 10.15
N ASN A 200 -0.87 20.39 10.68
CA ASN A 200 0.02 19.75 11.66
C ASN A 200 -0.62 19.56 13.05
N GLU A 201 -1.76 20.20 13.32
CA GLU A 201 -2.52 19.98 14.55
C GLU A 201 -3.40 18.74 14.42
N GLN A 202 -3.85 18.38 13.21
CA GLN A 202 -4.80 17.28 13.00
C GLN A 202 -4.17 16.03 12.39
N ILE A 203 -3.10 16.15 11.61
CA ILE A 203 -2.48 15.02 10.91
C ILE A 203 -1.00 14.95 11.26
N ILE A 204 -0.60 13.78 11.76
CA ILE A 204 0.79 13.37 11.89
C ILE A 204 1.04 12.30 10.84
N ARG A 205 2.07 12.49 10.01
CA ARG A 205 2.51 11.51 9.02
C ARG A 205 3.88 10.95 9.43
N LEU A 206 3.97 9.63 9.55
CA LEU A 206 5.21 8.91 9.80
C LEU A 206 5.50 8.01 8.60
N SER A 207 6.65 8.21 7.94
CA SER A 207 7.04 7.46 6.73
C SER A 207 8.57 7.40 6.67
N PRO A 208 9.20 6.47 7.41
CA PRO A 208 10.65 6.47 7.61
C PRO A 208 11.40 6.11 6.33
N LEU A 209 12.20 7.04 5.80
CA LEU A 209 13.01 6.82 4.59
C LEU A 209 14.44 6.46 4.95
N ILE A 210 14.91 5.32 4.45
CA ILE A 210 16.33 4.95 4.54
C ILE A 210 17.07 5.71 3.43
N HIS A 211 18.05 6.55 3.80
CA HIS A 211 18.86 7.37 2.90
C HIS A 211 20.27 7.56 3.48
N TYR A 212 21.30 7.51 2.64
CA TYR A 212 22.66 7.97 2.99
C TYR A 212 23.06 9.21 2.17
N ASP A 213 23.63 10.19 2.83
CA ASP A 213 24.06 11.47 2.26
C ASP A 213 25.55 11.73 2.52
N SER A 214 26.02 12.95 2.24
CA SER A 214 27.42 13.35 2.46
C SER A 214 27.84 13.36 3.94
N HIS A 215 26.89 13.27 4.88
CA HIS A 215 27.15 13.25 6.32
C HIS A 215 27.06 11.83 6.89
N SER A 216 26.70 10.85 6.06
CA SER A 216 26.61 9.44 6.46
C SER A 216 28.01 8.84 6.53
N SER A 217 28.28 8.07 7.60
CA SER A 217 29.55 7.37 7.75
C SER A 217 29.78 6.42 6.57
N GLU A 218 31.00 6.43 6.00
CA GLU A 218 31.37 5.54 4.88
C GLU A 218 31.16 4.07 5.23
N GLU A 219 31.27 3.71 6.51
CA GLU A 219 31.07 2.35 7.03
C GLU A 219 29.62 1.87 6.92
N ILE A 220 28.63 2.78 6.91
CA ILE A 220 27.20 2.46 6.87
C ILE A 220 26.68 2.36 5.42
N ILE A 221 27.37 2.99 4.46
CA ILE A 221 26.97 3.01 3.04
C ILE A 221 26.77 1.59 2.48
N PRO A 222 27.66 0.61 2.71
CA PRO A 222 27.46 -0.76 2.24
C PRO A 222 26.20 -1.42 2.80
N LEU A 223 25.87 -1.16 4.08
CA LEU A 223 24.65 -1.68 4.71
C LEU A 223 23.41 -1.07 4.05
N ILE A 224 23.37 0.26 3.87
CA ILE A 224 22.22 0.91 3.23
C ILE A 224 22.05 0.46 1.78
N GLN A 225 23.15 0.25 1.04
CA GLN A 225 23.10 -0.31 -0.31
C GLN A 225 22.60 -1.75 -0.35
N GLN A 226 22.84 -2.55 0.69
CA GLN A 226 22.24 -3.88 0.84
C GLN A 226 20.75 -3.78 1.15
N LEU A 227 20.36 -2.89 2.07
CA LEU A 227 18.95 -2.65 2.42
C LEU A 227 18.14 -2.20 1.20
N TYR A 228 18.71 -1.38 0.31
CA TYR A 228 18.07 -0.99 -0.96
C TYR A 228 17.87 -2.14 -1.95
N LYS A 229 18.61 -3.24 -1.81
CA LYS A 229 18.47 -4.43 -2.66
C LYS A 229 17.51 -5.46 -2.07
N MET A 230 17.22 -5.37 -0.78
CA MET A 230 16.23 -6.22 -0.13
C MET A 230 14.83 -5.75 -0.52
N ASP A 231 13.92 -6.69 -0.74
CA ASP A 231 12.49 -6.35 -0.73
C ASP A 231 12.13 -5.97 0.73
N MET A 232 11.13 -5.11 0.93
CA MET A 232 10.81 -4.63 2.30
C MET A 232 10.25 -5.73 3.21
N ASP A 233 10.12 -6.95 2.70
CA ASP A 233 9.74 -8.15 3.43
C ASP A 233 11.00 -8.88 3.90
N LEU A 234 11.32 -8.75 5.19
CA LEU A 234 12.37 -9.54 5.83
C LEU A 234 11.85 -10.97 6.02
N THR A 235 12.24 -11.86 5.12
CA THR A 235 11.67 -13.22 5.07
C THR A 235 12.64 -14.31 5.52
N THR A 236 13.92 -13.98 5.64
CA THR A 236 14.98 -14.90 6.04
C THR A 236 15.69 -14.45 7.32
N ASP A 237 16.14 -15.42 8.13
CA ASP A 237 16.91 -15.14 9.36
C ASP A 237 18.18 -14.32 9.06
N GLU A 238 18.82 -14.56 7.91
CA GLU A 238 19.98 -13.80 7.44
C GLU A 238 19.67 -12.32 7.15
N GLU A 239 18.46 -12.00 6.71
CA GLU A 239 17.99 -10.62 6.52
C GLU A 239 17.68 -9.95 7.86
N ILE A 240 17.07 -10.68 8.79
CA ILE A 240 16.76 -10.21 10.15
C ILE A 240 18.06 -9.89 10.92
N ASP A 241 19.03 -10.80 10.89
CA ASP A 241 20.32 -10.65 11.57
C ASP A 241 21.13 -9.46 11.05
N LYS A 242 20.91 -9.02 9.81
CA LYS A 242 21.56 -7.83 9.23
C LYS A 242 21.03 -6.51 9.79
N LEU A 243 19.83 -6.49 10.37
CA LEU A 243 19.24 -5.30 11.00
C LEU A 243 19.53 -5.17 12.49
N ILE A 244 19.90 -6.27 13.15
CA ILE A 244 20.14 -6.33 14.60
C ILE A 244 21.59 -5.94 14.97
N LYS A 245 22.49 -5.88 13.99
CA LYS A 245 23.88 -5.41 14.16
C LYS A 245 23.97 -3.89 14.19
#